data_AF-A0A899FTS8-F1
#
_entry.id   AF-A0A899FTS8-F1
#
_cell.length_a   1.000
_cell.length_b   1.000
_cell.length_c   1.000
_cell.angle_alpha   90.00
_cell.angle_beta   90.00
_cell.angle_gamma   90.00
#
_symmetry.space_group_name_H-M   'P 1'
#
loop_
_entity.id
_entity.type
_entity.pdbx_description
1 polymer ?
#
loop_
_entity_poly.entity_id
_entity_poly.type
_entity_poly.pdbx_seq_one_letter_code
_entity_poly.pdbx_strand_id
1 'polypeptide(L)'
;MSFSRDSIQILLNKIFSLPRIITLNGSFIELPEPIISLPREKHIPKQKPETKWEKFARAKGIKSKSKIDGKMTYDKNKKKWIPKWGYKGKNKNIENQWLIEINDNNNNRNFNQRTLENSLRKGRVRRNKNQKKK
;
A
#
# COMPACT_ATOMS: atom_id res chain seq x y z
N MET A 1 -51.94 -16.25 -21.28
CA MET A 1 -50.90 -15.19 -21.44
C MET A 1 -51.31 -13.82 -20.88
N SER A 2 -52.48 -13.64 -20.25
CA SER A 2 -52.93 -12.33 -19.73
C SER A 2 -52.27 -11.93 -18.40
N PHE A 3 -52.16 -12.84 -17.43
CA PHE A 3 -51.67 -12.52 -16.07
C PHE A 3 -50.25 -11.92 -16.03
N SER A 4 -49.32 -12.48 -16.81
CA SER A 4 -47.95 -11.99 -16.89
C SER A 4 -47.88 -10.60 -17.52
N ARG A 5 -48.72 -10.31 -18.52
CA ARG A 5 -48.79 -9.00 -19.18
C ARG A 5 -49.26 -7.94 -18.19
N ASP A 6 -50.33 -8.21 -17.46
CA ASP A 6 -50.90 -7.26 -16.49
C ASP A 6 -49.92 -6.98 -15.33
N SER A 7 -49.21 -8.01 -14.87
CA SER A 7 -48.15 -7.87 -13.86
C SER A 7 -47.00 -6.98 -14.32
N ILE A 8 -46.53 -7.14 -15.56
CA ILE A 8 -45.46 -6.31 -16.15
C ILE A 8 -45.94 -4.86 -16.34
N GLN A 9 -47.19 -4.65 -16.74
CA GLN A 9 -47.75 -3.30 -16.90
C GLN A 9 -47.68 -2.51 -15.58
N ILE A 10 -48.04 -3.14 -14.47
CA ILE A 10 -47.94 -2.54 -13.13
C ILE A 10 -46.49 -2.22 -12.78
N LEU A 11 -45.55 -3.12 -13.08
CA LEU A 11 -44.13 -2.92 -12.83
C LEU A 11 -43.57 -1.72 -13.61
N LEU A 12 -43.87 -1.63 -14.91
CA LEU A 12 -43.40 -0.53 -15.76
C LEU A 12 -43.96 0.82 -15.32
N ASN A 13 -45.25 0.87 -14.98
CA ASN A 13 -45.88 2.08 -14.46
C ASN A 13 -45.15 2.59 -13.20
N LYS A 14 -44.74 1.70 -12.30
CA LYS A 14 -43.95 2.05 -11.12
C LYS A 14 -42.55 2.55 -11.49
N ILE A 15 -41.84 1.87 -12.39
CA ILE A 15 -40.49 2.27 -12.82
C ILE A 15 -40.50 3.66 -13.46
N PHE A 16 -41.47 3.97 -14.32
CA PHE A 16 -41.55 5.28 -14.97
C PHE A 16 -42.08 6.40 -14.07
N SER A 17 -42.65 6.08 -12.90
CA SER A 17 -43.04 7.08 -11.89
C SER A 17 -41.87 7.56 -11.02
N LEU A 18 -40.71 6.89 -11.06
CA LEU A 18 -39.52 7.23 -10.29
C LEU A 18 -38.77 8.44 -10.87
N PRO A 19 -37.97 9.16 -10.06
CA PRO A 19 -37.20 10.31 -10.51
C PRO A 19 -36.15 9.92 -11.57
N ARG A 20 -36.02 10.77 -12.60
CA ARG A 20 -35.14 10.57 -13.75
C ARG A 20 -33.99 11.58 -13.74
N ILE A 21 -32.76 11.09 -13.83
CA ILE A 21 -31.55 11.90 -13.98
C ILE A 21 -31.20 11.97 -15.47
N ILE A 22 -31.12 13.17 -16.04
CA ILE A 22 -30.67 13.38 -17.42
C ILE A 22 -29.21 13.81 -17.38
N THR A 23 -28.34 13.04 -18.02
CA THR A 23 -26.90 13.34 -18.15
C THR A 23 -26.50 13.35 -19.62
N LEU A 24 -25.28 13.78 -19.93
CA LEU A 24 -24.74 13.77 -21.30
C LEU A 24 -24.77 12.36 -21.94
N ASN A 25 -24.66 11.32 -21.12
CA ASN A 25 -24.62 9.93 -21.57
C ASN A 25 -26.01 9.31 -21.75
N GLY A 26 -27.08 10.09 -21.52
CA GLY A 26 -28.46 9.62 -21.58
C GLY A 26 -29.20 9.81 -20.26
N SER A 27 -30.38 9.20 -20.16
CA SER A 27 -31.21 9.32 -18.97
C SER A 27 -31.23 8.05 -18.14
N PHE A 28 -31.18 8.22 -16.83
CA PHE A 28 -31.20 7.15 -15.85
C PHE A 28 -32.37 7.35 -14.89
N ILE A 29 -32.83 6.27 -14.27
CA ILE A 29 -33.86 6.29 -13.23
C ILE A 29 -33.16 5.87 -11.94
N GLU A 30 -33.41 6.56 -10.83
CA GLU A 30 -32.91 6.15 -9.52
C GLU A 30 -33.79 5.04 -8.95
N LEU A 31 -33.23 3.84 -8.78
CA LEU A 31 -33.93 2.74 -8.14
C LEU A 31 -33.78 2.82 -6.61
N PRO A 32 -34.82 2.48 -5.84
CA PRO A 32 -34.73 2.37 -4.40
C PRO A 32 -33.82 1.20 -3.99
N GLU A 33 -33.36 1.23 -2.73
CA GLU A 33 -32.58 0.13 -2.18
C GLU A 33 -33.40 -1.18 -2.18
N PRO A 34 -32.74 -2.33 -2.47
CA PRO A 34 -33.43 -3.61 -2.52
C PRO A 34 -33.96 -4.02 -1.14
N ILE A 35 -35.25 -4.32 -1.06
CA ILE A 35 -35.93 -4.75 0.17
C ILE A 35 -35.60 -6.21 0.51
N ILE A 36 -35.30 -7.02 -0.51
CA ILE A 36 -35.06 -8.45 -0.37
C ILE A 36 -33.62 -8.66 0.11
N SER A 37 -33.47 -9.14 1.36
CA SER A 37 -32.17 -9.52 1.90
C SER A 37 -31.68 -10.82 1.25
N LEU A 38 -30.67 -10.71 0.39
CA LEU A 38 -30.02 -11.85 -0.23
C LEU A 38 -28.77 -12.26 0.57
N PRO A 39 -28.50 -13.57 0.72
CA PRO A 39 -27.27 -14.01 1.36
C PRO A 39 -26.06 -13.57 0.54
N ARG A 40 -25.03 -13.06 1.22
CA ARG A 40 -23.77 -12.69 0.57
C ARG A 40 -23.06 -13.94 0.06
N GLU A 41 -22.47 -13.85 -1.13
CA GLU A 41 -21.59 -14.90 -1.66
C GLU A 41 -20.35 -15.11 -0.76
N LYS A 42 -19.76 -14.00 -0.28
CA LYS A 42 -18.54 -14.02 0.52
C LYS A 42 -18.78 -13.39 1.89
N HIS A 43 -18.11 -13.99 2.88
CA HIS A 43 -18.04 -13.44 4.22
C HIS A 43 -17.52 -12.00 4.19
N ILE A 44 -17.97 -11.22 5.17
CA ILE A 44 -17.48 -9.86 5.36
C ILE A 44 -15.96 -9.96 5.63
N PRO A 45 -15.12 -9.17 4.93
CA PRO A 45 -13.68 -9.19 5.15
C PRO A 45 -13.36 -9.04 6.64
N LYS A 46 -12.72 -10.05 7.24
CA LYS A 46 -12.34 -10.01 8.65
C LYS A 46 -11.35 -8.87 8.87
N GLN A 47 -11.49 -8.17 9.99
CA GLN A 47 -10.50 -7.16 10.39
C GLN A 47 -9.12 -7.81 10.49
N LYS A 48 -8.11 -7.14 9.95
CA LYS A 48 -6.75 -7.66 9.98
C LYS A 48 -6.27 -7.72 11.43
N PRO A 49 -5.72 -8.85 11.89
CA PRO A 49 -5.16 -8.92 13.24
C PRO A 49 -3.99 -7.95 13.36
N GLU A 50 -3.89 -7.29 14.51
CA GLU A 50 -2.77 -6.40 14.79
C GLU A 50 -1.45 -7.19 14.79
N THR A 51 -0.48 -6.68 14.05
CA THR A 51 0.87 -7.21 14.02
C THR A 51 1.58 -6.96 15.36
N LYS A 52 2.62 -7.75 15.66
CA LYS A 52 3.43 -7.56 16.87
C LYS A 52 4.00 -6.14 16.99
N TRP A 53 4.35 -5.53 15.85
CA TRP A 53 4.82 -4.14 15.81
C TRP A 53 3.71 -3.14 16.14
N GLU A 54 2.50 -3.32 15.62
CA GLU A 54 1.36 -2.44 15.93
C GLU A 54 0.98 -2.51 17.41
N LYS A 55 0.97 -3.73 18.00
CA LYS A 55 0.78 -3.92 19.44
C LYS A 55 1.83 -3.16 20.26
N PHE A 56 3.10 -3.27 19.86
CA PHE A 56 4.21 -2.55 20.49
C PHE A 56 4.10 -1.03 20.32
N ALA A 57 3.79 -0.56 19.11
CA ALA A 57 3.65 0.85 18.80
C ALA A 57 2.50 1.49 19.60
N ARG A 58 1.37 0.79 19.71
CA ARG A 58 0.23 1.21 20.54
C ARG A 58 0.60 1.28 22.01
N ALA A 59 1.24 0.24 22.54
CA ALA A 59 1.68 0.21 23.95
C ALA A 59 2.71 1.30 24.28
N LYS A 60 3.55 1.68 23.32
CA LYS A 60 4.57 2.73 23.48
C LYS A 60 4.10 4.13 23.05
N GLY A 61 2.87 4.28 22.54
CA GLY A 61 2.39 5.55 22.01
C GLY A 61 3.17 6.07 20.80
N ILE A 62 3.81 5.17 20.04
CA ILE A 62 4.59 5.54 18.85
C ILE A 62 3.61 5.91 17.73
N LYS A 63 3.52 7.21 17.44
CA LYS A 63 2.73 7.72 16.31
C LYS A 63 3.36 7.28 14.99
N SER A 64 2.51 6.96 14.02
CA SER A 64 2.98 6.64 12.66
C SER A 64 3.64 7.88 12.04
N LYS A 65 4.72 7.66 11.29
CA LYS A 65 5.39 8.75 10.57
C LYS A 65 4.48 9.23 9.45
N SER A 66 4.36 10.54 9.30
CA SER A 66 3.59 11.16 8.21
C SER A 66 4.18 10.78 6.85
N LYS A 67 3.32 10.46 5.87
CA LYS A 67 3.71 10.19 4.47
C LYS A 67 4.44 11.37 3.80
N ILE A 68 4.35 12.56 4.40
CA ILE A 68 4.96 13.82 3.96
C ILE A 68 6.49 13.72 3.86
N ASP A 69 7.13 12.92 4.72
CA ASP A 69 8.59 12.71 4.70
C ASP A 69 9.12 12.16 3.37
N GLY A 70 8.22 11.65 2.52
CA GLY A 70 8.47 11.41 1.10
C GLY A 70 9.64 10.48 0.78
N LYS A 71 9.86 10.32 -0.52
CA LYS A 71 10.95 9.49 -1.05
C LYS A 71 12.26 10.26 -1.15
N MET A 72 12.24 11.58 -1.31
CA MET A 72 13.41 12.37 -1.65
C MET A 72 14.15 12.88 -0.41
N THR A 73 15.47 12.98 -0.53
CA THR A 73 16.38 13.61 0.45
C THR A 73 17.32 14.53 -0.27
N TYR A 74 17.53 15.72 0.27
CA TYR A 74 18.53 16.64 -0.27
C TYR A 74 19.93 16.15 0.11
N ASP A 75 20.80 15.97 -0.89
CA ASP A 75 22.20 15.66 -0.69
C ASP A 75 23.02 16.95 -0.80
N LYS A 76 23.63 17.39 0.31
CA LYS A 76 24.38 18.65 0.41
C LYS A 76 25.59 18.67 -0.52
N ASN A 77 26.25 17.54 -0.73
CA ASN A 77 27.48 17.45 -1.51
C ASN A 77 27.21 17.61 -3.02
N LYS A 78 26.12 17.00 -3.49
CA LYS A 78 25.71 17.04 -4.91
C LYS A 78 24.73 18.17 -5.22
N LYS A 79 24.30 18.93 -4.20
CA LYS A 79 23.26 19.98 -4.25
C LYS A 79 22.00 19.55 -5.00
N LYS A 80 21.62 18.27 -4.89
CA LYS A 80 20.52 17.65 -5.65
C LYS A 80 19.61 16.84 -4.74
N TRP A 81 18.34 16.73 -5.11
CA TRP A 81 17.38 15.83 -4.47
C TRP A 81 17.62 14.40 -4.95
N ILE A 82 18.02 13.53 -4.04
CA ILE A 82 18.29 12.11 -4.30
C ILE A 82 17.28 11.27 -3.51
N PRO A 83 16.70 10.22 -4.12
CA PRO A 83 15.77 9.36 -3.40
C PRO A 83 16.47 8.59 -2.27
N LYS A 84 15.79 8.42 -1.13
CA LYS A 84 16.22 7.57 0.00
C LYS A 84 16.44 6.13 -0.47
N TRP A 85 15.53 5.62 -1.30
CA TRP A 85 15.55 4.26 -1.85
C TRP A 85 15.05 4.25 -3.31
N GLY A 86 15.41 3.23 -4.10
CA GLY A 86 15.07 3.12 -5.52
C GLY A 86 16.24 3.42 -6.47
N TYR A 87 15.97 3.96 -7.65
CA TYR A 87 16.98 4.29 -8.66
C TYR A 87 18.00 5.30 -8.09
N LYS A 88 19.30 4.95 -8.16
CA LYS A 88 20.40 5.74 -7.59
C LYS A 88 20.16 6.19 -6.14
N GLY A 89 19.44 5.37 -5.36
CA GLY A 89 19.04 5.72 -4.00
C GLY A 89 20.22 5.84 -3.03
N LYS A 90 20.09 6.72 -2.04
CA LYS A 90 21.12 7.00 -1.03
C LYS A 90 21.62 5.74 -0.31
N ASN A 91 20.77 4.73 -0.14
CA ASN A 91 21.12 3.45 0.48
C ASN A 91 22.28 2.69 -0.19
N LYS A 92 22.58 2.95 -1.47
CA LYS A 92 23.68 2.31 -2.22
C LYS A 92 24.91 3.20 -2.39
N ASN A 93 24.99 4.32 -1.66
CA ASN A 93 26.09 5.27 -1.87
C ASN A 93 27.46 4.63 -1.56
N ILE A 94 27.55 3.78 -0.52
CA ILE A 94 28.77 3.04 -0.16
C ILE A 94 29.22 2.09 -1.28
N GLU A 95 28.28 1.44 -1.97
CA GLU A 95 28.60 0.52 -3.07
C GLU A 95 29.18 1.27 -4.28
N ASN A 96 28.69 2.47 -4.56
CA ASN A 96 29.07 3.28 -5.72
C ASN A 96 30.25 4.24 -5.46
N GLN A 97 30.67 4.41 -4.21
CA GLN A 97 31.77 5.30 -3.87
C GLN A 97 33.07 4.73 -4.44
N TRP A 98 33.92 5.56 -5.05
CA TRP A 98 35.18 5.12 -5.65
C TRP A 98 36.21 4.66 -4.59
N LEU A 99 36.26 5.34 -3.44
CA LEU A 99 37.14 5.04 -2.30
C LEU A 99 36.32 4.86 -1.02
N ILE A 100 36.65 3.85 -0.22
CA ILE A 100 36.09 3.63 1.11
C ILE A 100 37.25 3.55 2.09
N GLU A 101 37.26 4.46 3.05
CA GLU A 101 38.24 4.46 4.13
C GLU A 101 38.01 3.24 5.04
N ILE A 102 39.07 2.47 5.27
CA ILE A 102 39.06 1.34 6.20
C ILE A 102 39.65 1.86 7.51
N ASN A 103 38.99 1.59 8.64
CA ASN A 103 39.52 1.94 9.95
C ASN A 103 40.73 1.05 10.28
N ASP A 104 41.86 1.66 10.66
CA ASP A 104 43.13 0.98 10.95
C ASP A 104 43.02 -0.08 12.05
N ASN A 105 42.03 0.01 12.94
CA ASN A 105 41.79 -1.00 13.97
C ASN A 105 41.39 -2.38 13.44
N ASN A 106 40.91 -2.49 12.19
CA ASN A 106 40.58 -3.76 11.57
C ASN A 106 41.77 -4.23 10.70
N ASN A 107 42.68 -4.99 11.31
CA ASN A 107 43.91 -5.55 10.71
C ASN A 107 43.72 -6.47 9.47
N ASN A 108 42.51 -6.60 8.94
CA ASN A 108 42.19 -7.52 7.86
C ASN A 108 42.15 -6.79 6.51
N ARG A 109 43.34 -6.54 5.94
CA ARG A 109 43.54 -5.81 4.66
C ARG A 109 42.80 -6.41 3.45
N ASN A 110 42.39 -7.68 3.55
CA ASN A 110 41.66 -8.41 2.49
C ASN A 110 40.13 -8.31 2.61
N PHE A 111 39.61 -7.47 3.51
CA PHE A 111 38.18 -7.41 3.77
C PHE A 111 37.46 -6.37 2.88
N ASN A 112 36.63 -6.86 1.96
CA ASN A 112 35.83 -6.01 1.09
C ASN A 112 34.61 -5.42 1.86
N GLN A 113 34.71 -4.18 2.33
CA GLN A 113 33.61 -3.51 3.06
C GLN A 113 32.29 -3.48 2.27
N ARG A 114 32.36 -3.36 0.93
CA ARG A 114 31.17 -3.36 0.05
C ARG A 114 30.39 -4.68 0.09
N THR A 115 31.09 -5.82 0.22
CA THR A 115 30.43 -7.13 0.27
C THR A 115 29.80 -7.38 1.63
N LEU A 116 30.44 -6.91 2.71
CA LEU A 116 29.87 -6.94 4.06
C LEU A 116 28.57 -6.12 4.14
N GLU A 117 28.55 -4.86 3.71
CA GLU A 117 27.34 -4.05 3.77
C GLU A 117 26.18 -4.66 2.97
N ASN A 118 26.49 -5.25 1.82
CA ASN A 118 25.53 -5.98 1.02
C ASN A 118 24.99 -7.23 1.73
N SER A 119 25.84 -8.01 2.40
CA SER A 119 25.44 -9.21 3.13
C SER A 119 24.57 -8.84 4.33
N LEU A 120 24.94 -7.80 5.08
CA LEU A 120 24.16 -7.25 6.19
C LEU A 120 22.78 -6.78 5.74
N ARG A 121 22.71 -6.02 4.62
CA ARG A 121 21.45 -5.57 4.04
C ARG A 121 20.57 -6.76 3.63
N LYS A 122 21.12 -7.76 2.94
CA LYS A 122 20.40 -8.99 2.58
C LYS A 122 19.91 -9.74 3.82
N GLY A 123 20.72 -9.80 4.89
CA GLY A 123 20.35 -10.37 6.18
C GLY A 123 19.13 -9.68 6.81
N ARG A 124 19.12 -8.34 6.86
CA ARG A 124 17.97 -7.55 7.34
C ARG A 124 16.70 -7.82 6.52
N VAL A 125 16.83 -7.88 5.19
CA VAL A 125 15.70 -8.21 4.29
C VAL A 125 15.16 -9.62 4.56
N ARG A 126 16.03 -10.61 4.76
CA ARG A 126 15.64 -11.99 5.09
C ARG A 126 14.87 -12.04 6.43
N ARG A 127 15.36 -11.32 7.45
CA ARG A 127 14.66 -11.22 8.76
C ARG A 127 13.27 -10.60 8.61
N ASN A 128 13.12 -9.50 7.87
CA ASN A 128 11.82 -8.88 7.63
C ASN A 128 10.84 -9.81 6.88
N LYS A 129 11.33 -10.53 5.86
CA LYS A 129 10.51 -11.52 5.15
C LYS A 129 10.05 -12.63 6.09
N ASN A 130 10.92 -13.13 6.96
CA ASN A 130 10.59 -14.15 7.93
C ASN A 130 9.58 -13.64 8.97
N GLN A 131 9.70 -12.38 9.42
CA GLN A 131 8.74 -11.76 10.34
C GLN A 131 7.37 -11.54 9.72
N LYS A 132 7.28 -11.31 8.40
CA LYS A 132 6.00 -11.15 7.68
C LYS A 132 5.27 -12.49 7.47
N LYS A 133 6.03 -13.59 7.34
CA LYS A 133 5.46 -14.93 7.15
C LYS A 133 4.94 -15.54 8.46
N LYS A 134 5.49 -15.09 9.59
CA LYS A 134 5.01 -15.43 10.94
C LYS A 134 3.80 -14.59 11.29
#